data_AF-B9LPS8-F1
#
_entry.id   AF-B9LPS8-F1
#
_cell.length_a   1.000
_cell.length_b   1.000
_cell.length_c   1.000
_cell.angle_alpha   90.00
_cell.angle_beta   90.00
_cell.angle_gamma   90.00
#
_symmetry.space_group_name_H-M   'P 1'
#
loop_
_entity.id
_entity.type
_entity.pdbx_description
1 polymer ?
#
loop_
_entity_poly.entity_id
_entity_poly.type
_entity_poly.pdbx_seq_one_letter_code
_entity_poly.pdbx_strand_id
1 'polypeptide(L)' 'MNPRDAVSALVGSKIRVALLAVLVLGGAIGGGFAAGALGVPSVAAIDNTFGDVTNETTAIETDLVVSNPNPAGSGSTTSR' A
#
# COMPACT_ATOMS: atom_id res chain seq x y z
N MET A 1 -8.40 5.70 -38.42
CA MET A 1 -7.42 6.59 -37.77
C MET A 1 -6.17 5.78 -37.49
N ASN A 2 -5.00 6.19 -37.95
CA ASN A 2 -3.79 5.43 -37.69
C ASN A 2 -3.34 5.69 -36.24
N PRO A 3 -2.77 4.69 -35.54
CA PRO A 3 -2.36 4.85 -34.14
C PRO A 3 -1.31 5.94 -33.96
N ARG A 4 -0.46 6.18 -34.96
CA ARG A 4 0.53 7.26 -34.97
C ARG A 4 -0.09 8.65 -34.97
N ASP A 5 -1.20 8.82 -35.69
CA ASP A 5 -1.93 10.10 -35.76
C ASP A 5 -2.56 10.43 -34.39
N ALA A 6 -3.04 9.41 -33.68
CA ALA A 6 -3.59 9.55 -32.33
C ALA A 6 -2.52 9.95 -31.32
N VAL A 7 -1.35 9.30 -31.34
CA VAL A 7 -0.23 9.66 -30.45
C VAL A 7 0.27 11.07 -30.76
N SER A 8 0.46 11.43 -32.03
CA SER A 8 0.84 12.79 -32.41
C SER A 8 -0.17 13.84 -31.93
N ALA A 9 -1.47 13.55 -32.04
CA ALA A 9 -2.51 14.45 -31.53
C ALA A 9 -2.43 14.63 -30.01
N LEU A 10 -2.03 13.58 -29.28
CA LEU A 10 -2.01 13.56 -27.82
C LEU A 10 -0.75 14.21 -27.23
N VAL A 11 0.40 14.04 -27.89
CA VAL A 11 1.71 14.51 -27.41
C VAL A 11 2.14 15.85 -28.06
N GLY A 12 1.44 16.30 -29.10
CA GLY A 12 1.76 17.52 -29.85
C GLY A 12 1.55 18.86 -29.11
N SER A 13 1.03 18.85 -27.88
CA SER A 13 0.81 20.05 -27.07
C SER A 13 1.28 19.83 -25.63
N LYS A 14 2.02 20.80 -25.08
CA LYS A 14 2.52 20.75 -23.69
C LYS A 14 1.40 20.56 -22.66
N ILE A 15 0.25 21.20 -22.87
CA ILE A 15 -0.92 21.06 -21.99
C ILE A 15 -1.48 19.64 -22.07
N ARG A 16 -1.59 19.07 -23.28
CA ARG A 16 -2.08 17.69 -23.46
C ARG A 16 -1.13 16.69 -22.83
N VAL A 17 0.18 16.88 -22.99
CA VAL A 17 1.20 16.06 -22.32
C VAL A 17 1.08 16.13 -20.81
N ALA A 18 0.90 17.33 -20.24
CA ALA A 18 0.71 17.48 -18.80
C ALA A 18 -0.56 16.76 -18.31
N LEU A 19 -1.68 16.90 -19.03
CA LEU A 19 -2.92 16.20 -18.70
C LEU A 19 -2.78 14.67 -18.78
N LEU A 20 -2.09 14.17 -19.81
CA LEU A 20 -1.79 12.74 -19.91
C LEU A 20 -0.94 12.24 -18.75
N ALA A 21 0.11 12.98 -18.39
CA ALA A 21 0.98 12.60 -17.29
C ALA A 21 0.17 12.49 -15.99
N VAL A 22 -0.71 13.46 -15.72
CA VAL A 22 -1.62 13.43 -14.57
C VAL A 22 -2.57 12.23 -14.64
N LEU A 23 -3.15 11.95 -15.81
CA LEU A 23 -4.05 10.82 -15.99
C LEU A 23 -3.36 9.47 -15.79
N VAL A 24 -2.14 9.32 -16.30
CA VAL A 24 -1.34 8.10 -16.12
C VAL A 24 -0.93 7.94 -14.66
N LEU A 25 -0.45 9.00 -14.01
CA LEU A 25 -0.08 8.96 -12.59
C LEU A 25 -1.30 8.68 -11.69
N GLY A 26 -2.41 9.38 -11.92
CA GLY A 26 -3.65 9.16 -11.19
C GLY A 26 -4.21 7.76 -11.42
N GLY A 27 -4.15 7.27 -12.66
CA GLY A 27 -4.53 5.90 -13.02
C GLY A 27 -3.64 4.86 -12.35
N ALA A 28 -2.33 5.10 -12.25
CA ALA A 28 -1.40 4.20 -11.55
C ALA A 28 -1.67 4.16 -10.04
N ILE A 29 -1.92 5.31 -9.40
CA ILE A 29 -2.26 5.38 -7.97
C ILE A 29 -3.60 4.70 -7.71
N GLY A 30 -4.63 5.05 -8.49
CA GLY A 30 -5.97 4.48 -8.38
C GLY A 30 -5.99 2.97 -8.67
N GLY A 31 -5.28 2.54 -9.70
CA GLY A 31 -5.09 1.12 -10.02
C GLY A 31 -4.33 0.37 -8.94
N GLY A 32 -3.27 0.98 -8.39
CA GLY A 32 -2.53 0.43 -7.25
C GLY A 32 -3.41 0.25 -6.02
N PHE A 33 -4.27 1.23 -5.70
CA PHE A 33 -5.24 1.11 -4.61
C PHE A 33 -6.28 0.02 -4.88
N ALA A 34 -6.88 -0.01 -6.07
CA ALA A 34 -7.88 -1.01 -6.45
C ALA A 34 -7.32 -2.44 -6.47
N ALA A 35 -6.04 -2.61 -6.83
CA ALA A 35 -5.34 -3.88 -6.81
C ALA A 35 -4.81 -4.28 -5.41
N GLY A 36 -4.92 -3.39 -4.40
CA GLY A 36 -4.43 -3.62 -3.05
C GLY A 36 -2.92 -3.41 -2.86
N ALA A 37 -2.22 -2.88 -3.87
CA ALA A 37 -0.80 -2.52 -3.80
C ALA A 37 -0.54 -1.17 -3.10
N LEU A 38 -1.60 -0.38 -2.87
CA LEU A 38 -1.58 0.85 -2.06
C LEU A 38 -2.77 0.82 -1.13
N GLY A 39 -2.62 1.32 0.09
CA GLY A 39 -3.69 1.31 1.08
C GLY A 39 -3.25 1.76 2.45
N VAL A 40 -4.10 1.56 3.44
CA VAL A 40 -3.78 1.79 4.84
C VAL A 40 -3.24 0.50 5.48
N PRO A 41 -2.33 0.59 6.46
CA PRO A 41 -1.91 -0.56 7.24
C PRO A 41 -3.09 -1.20 7.99
N SER A 42 -3.02 -2.51 8.20
CA SER A 42 -4.00 -3.26 8.99
C SER A 42 -3.32 -4.36 9.83
N VAL A 43 -4.00 -4.78 10.90
CA VAL A 43 -3.59 -5.93 11.69
C VAL A 43 -4.05 -7.20 10.97
N ALA A 44 -3.10 -8.07 10.62
CA ALA A 44 -3.35 -9.31 9.91
C ALA A 44 -3.61 -10.49 10.87
N ALA A 45 -2.91 -10.51 12.01
CA ALA A 45 -3.08 -11.54 13.03
C ALA A 45 -2.72 -10.97 14.42
N ILE A 46 -3.38 -11.54 15.44
CA ILE A 46 -3.08 -11.30 16.85
C ILE A 46 -3.13 -12.66 17.54
N ASP A 47 -2.01 -13.05 18.13
CA ASP A 47 -1.90 -14.26 18.94
C ASP A 47 -1.52 -13.88 20.36
N ASN A 48 -2.24 -14.41 21.35
CA ASN A 48 -1.97 -14.16 22.77
C ASN A 48 -1.69 -15.48 23.47
N THR A 49 -0.59 -15.50 24.22
CA THR A 49 -0.19 -16.67 25.00
C THR A 49 0.11 -16.25 26.43
N PHE A 50 -0.18 -17.12 27.40
CA PHE A 50 0.29 -16.90 28.76
C PHE A 50 1.80 -17.10 28.80
N GLY A 51 2.50 -16.09 29.32
CA GLY A 51 3.90 -16.20 29.70
C GLY A 51 4.02 -16.74 31.13
N ASP A 52 5.01 -16.26 31.87
CA ASP A 52 5.20 -16.66 33.26
C ASP A 52 4.00 -16.30 34.14
N VAL A 53 3.52 -17.28 34.90
CA VAL A 53 2.44 -17.13 35.88
C VAL A 53 3.00 -17.44 37.26
N THR A 54 2.96 -16.43 38.13
CA THR A 54 3.39 -16.49 39.53
C THR A 54 2.21 -16.10 40.45
N ASN A 55 2.42 -16.12 41.76
CA ASN A 55 1.37 -15.73 42.70
C ASN A 55 1.13 -14.21 42.73
N GLU A 56 2.09 -13.45 42.19
CA GLU A 56 2.11 -11.98 42.20
C GLU A 56 1.82 -11.38 40.83
N THR A 57 2.13 -12.09 39.74
CA THR A 57 2.00 -11.58 38.36
C THR A 57 1.65 -12.69 37.39
N THR A 58 0.77 -12.37 36.44
CA THR A 58 0.47 -13.20 35.27
C THR A 58 0.89 -12.43 34.02
N ALA A 59 1.88 -12.92 33.28
CA ALA A 59 2.30 -12.34 32.02
C ALA A 59 1.41 -12.83 30.86
N ILE A 60 1.10 -11.92 29.93
CA ILE A 60 0.48 -12.24 28.64
C ILE A 60 1.43 -11.71 27.57
N GLU A 61 1.86 -12.60 26.68
CA GLU A 61 2.67 -12.26 25.52
C GLU A 61 1.75 -12.13 24.31
N THR A 62 1.92 -11.06 23.54
CA THR A 62 1.09 -10.75 22.37
C THR A 62 1.98 -10.66 21.14
N ASP A 63 1.80 -11.59 20.21
CA ASP A 63 2.39 -11.50 18.88
C ASP A 63 1.39 -10.83 17.93
N LEU A 64 1.80 -9.70 17.36
CA LEU A 64 0.97 -8.92 16.43
C LEU A 64 1.64 -8.81 15.05
N VAL A 65 0.89 -9.21 14.02
CA VAL A 65 1.33 -9.10 12.61
C VAL A 65 0.63 -7.93 11.95
N VAL A 66 1.41 -6.95 11.49
CA VAL A 66 0.91 -5.80 10.72
C VAL A 66 1.18 -6.03 9.23
N SER A 67 0.15 -5.88 8.41
CA SER A 67 0.28 -5.79 6.96
C SER A 67 0.22 -4.33 6.54
N ASN A 68 1.27 -3.83 5.91
CA ASN A 68 1.30 -2.50 5.31
C ASN A 68 1.52 -2.63 3.80
N PRO A 69 0.48 -2.44 2.97
CA PRO A 69 0.62 -2.57 1.53
C PRO A 69 1.42 -1.42 0.90
N ASN A 70 1.73 -0.33 1.63
CA ASN A 70 2.29 0.87 1.03
C ASN A 70 3.82 0.76 0.82
N PRO A 71 4.35 0.96 -0.41
CA PRO A 71 5.78 0.76 -0.74
C PRO A 71 6.77 1.63 0.05
N ALA A 72 6.31 2.79 0.56
CA ALA A 72 7.16 3.71 1.32
C ALA A 72 7.31 3.32 2.81
N GLY A 73 6.66 2.25 3.27
CA GLY A 73 6.72 1.76 4.64
C GLY A 73 7.26 0.34 4.72
N SER A 74 8.56 0.16 4.48
CA SER A 74 9.23 -1.09 4.85
C SER A 74 9.13 -1.30 6.36
N GLY A 75 8.27 -2.22 6.80
CA GLY A 75 8.10 -2.52 8.21
C GLY A 75 6.98 -3.51 8.45
N SER A 76 7.14 -4.75 8.00
CA SER A 76 6.59 -5.85 8.79
C SER A 76 7.40 -5.88 10.09
N THR A 77 7.05 -5.01 11.02
CA THR A 77 7.61 -5.01 12.37
C THR A 77 6.73 -5.93 13.20
N THR A 78 7.23 -7.14 13.49
CA THR A 78 6.71 -7.95 14.60
C THR A 78 7.08 -7.22 15.88
N SER A 79 6.09 -6.65 16.58
CA SER A 79 6.25 -6.21 17.96
C SER A 79 6.00 -7.43 18.85
N ARG A 80 7.02 -7.82 19.62
CA ARG A 80 6.89 -8.73 20.78
C ARG A 80 6.60 -7.92 22.02
#